data_AF-A0A959ADW0-F1
#
_entry.id   AF-A0A959ADW0-F1
#
_cell.length_a   1.000
_cell.length_b   1.000
_cell.length_c   1.000
_cell.angle_alpha   90.00
_cell.angle_beta   90.00
_cell.angle_gamma   90.00
#
_symmetry.space_group_name_H-M   'P 1'
#
loop_
_entity.id
_entity.type
_entity.pdbx_description
1 polymer ?
#
loop_
_entity_poly.entity_id
_entity_poly.type
_entity_poly.pdbx_seq_one_letter_code
_entity_poly.pdbx_strand_id
1 'polypeptide(L)'
;AAKAVAFGEILQPSYKEYCKQVIKNAQAMADEFVSRGYDIISGGTDNHLMLIDLQRKGVTGKVADHVLGQADITVNKNMIPFDPQPPMTASGIRIGTAAVTTRGFKEDDCRQVTAWMDEVLSHPDDETIQQKVSVAVKEFMGRFPLY
;
A
#
# COMPACT_ATOMS: atom_id res chain seq x y z
N ALA A 1 28.27 -12.87 -6.62
CA ALA A 1 27.36 -13.78 -7.34
C ALA A 1 25.94 -13.23 -7.43
N ALA A 2 25.16 -13.15 -6.33
CA ALA A 2 23.74 -12.75 -6.37
C ALA A 2 23.44 -11.41 -7.06
N LYS A 3 24.24 -10.35 -6.83
CA LYS A 3 24.06 -9.06 -7.51
C LYS A 3 24.19 -9.16 -9.04
N ALA A 4 25.07 -10.03 -9.54
CA ALA A 4 25.26 -10.23 -10.97
C ALA A 4 24.05 -10.94 -11.60
N VAL A 5 23.43 -11.89 -10.89
CA VAL A 5 22.17 -12.52 -11.32
C VAL A 5 21.06 -11.47 -11.42
N ALA A 6 20.88 -10.65 -10.37
CA ALA A 6 19.88 -9.58 -10.37
C ALA A 6 20.10 -8.58 -11.53
N PHE A 7 21.35 -8.18 -11.80
CA PHE A 7 21.64 -7.32 -12.96
C PHE A 7 21.33 -8.00 -14.29
N GLY A 8 21.56 -9.32 -14.40
CA GLY A 8 21.17 -10.10 -15.58
C GLY A 8 19.65 -10.12 -15.81
N GLU A 9 18.85 -10.25 -14.74
CA GLU A 9 17.39 -10.17 -14.78
C GLU A 9 16.89 -8.77 -15.15
N ILE A 10 17.50 -7.72 -14.57
CA ILE A 10 17.15 -6.31 -14.82
C ILE A 10 17.34 -5.94 -16.31
N LEU A 11 18.32 -6.55 -16.98
CA LEU A 11 18.57 -6.32 -18.41
C LEU A 11 17.56 -7.01 -19.34
N GLN A 12 16.70 -7.90 -18.82
CA GLN A 12 15.68 -8.56 -19.65
C GLN A 12 14.54 -7.59 -20.01
N PRO A 13 13.96 -7.66 -21.22
CA PRO A 13 12.82 -6.83 -21.62
C PRO A 13 11.61 -6.95 -20.66
N SER A 14 11.42 -8.12 -20.07
CA SER A 14 10.36 -8.37 -19.08
C SER A 14 10.47 -7.49 -17.84
N TYR A 15 11.69 -7.11 -17.43
CA TYR A 15 11.89 -6.23 -16.28
C TYR A 15 11.34 -4.82 -16.57
N LYS A 16 11.46 -4.34 -17.80
CA LYS A 16 10.87 -3.05 -18.21
C LYS A 16 9.35 -3.08 -18.15
N GLU A 17 8.72 -4.17 -18.56
CA GLU A 17 7.26 -4.33 -18.45
C GLU A 17 6.82 -4.44 -16.99
N TYR A 18 7.60 -5.12 -16.15
CA TYR A 18 7.41 -5.13 -14.69
C TYR A 18 7.46 -3.71 -14.11
N CYS A 19 8.48 -2.90 -14.42
CA CYS A 19 8.58 -1.52 -13.92
C CYS A 19 7.38 -0.65 -14.32
N LYS A 20 6.89 -0.81 -15.57
CA LYS A 20 5.67 -0.12 -16.02
C LYS A 20 4.46 -0.56 -15.20
N GLN A 21 4.32 -1.86 -14.91
CA GLN A 21 3.22 -2.37 -14.09
C GLN A 21 3.28 -1.83 -12.67
N VAL A 22 4.47 -1.73 -12.07
CA VAL A 22 4.65 -1.14 -10.72
C VAL A 22 4.07 0.27 -10.66
N ILE A 23 4.40 1.10 -11.65
CA ILE A 23 3.90 2.49 -11.73
C ILE A 23 2.38 2.51 -11.95
N LYS A 24 1.85 1.71 -12.89
CA LYS A 24 0.40 1.62 -13.12
C LYS A 24 -0.38 1.20 -11.88
N ASN A 25 0.14 0.21 -11.15
CA ASN A 25 -0.44 -0.25 -9.90
C ASN A 25 -0.43 0.85 -8.84
N ALA A 26 0.68 1.62 -8.74
CA ALA A 26 0.79 2.73 -7.80
C ALA A 26 -0.20 3.85 -8.14
N GLN A 27 -0.36 4.19 -9.42
CA GLN A 27 -1.34 5.18 -9.88
C GLN A 27 -2.78 4.72 -9.62
N ALA A 28 -3.12 3.47 -9.94
CA ALA A 28 -4.45 2.93 -9.67
C ALA A 28 -4.81 2.94 -8.18
N MET A 29 -3.86 2.57 -7.32
CA MET A 29 -4.01 2.63 -5.86
C MET A 29 -4.17 4.06 -5.36
N ALA A 30 -3.38 5.00 -5.90
CA ALA A 30 -3.47 6.43 -5.56
C ALA A 30 -4.84 7.01 -5.94
N ASP A 31 -5.31 6.75 -7.17
CA ASP A 31 -6.63 7.21 -7.64
C ASP A 31 -7.76 6.67 -6.76
N GLU A 32 -7.66 5.42 -6.32
CA GLU A 32 -8.66 4.80 -5.43
C GLU A 32 -8.65 5.40 -4.03
N PHE A 33 -7.48 5.78 -3.50
CA PHE A 33 -7.41 6.51 -2.22
C PHE A 33 -8.04 7.90 -2.35
N VAL A 34 -7.73 8.63 -3.44
CA VAL A 34 -8.30 9.96 -3.70
C VAL A 34 -9.82 9.89 -3.85
N SER A 35 -10.34 8.89 -4.57
CA SER A 35 -11.79 8.70 -4.73
C SER A 35 -12.52 8.44 -3.40
N ARG A 36 -11.81 7.89 -2.41
CA ARG A 36 -12.29 7.63 -1.03
C ARG A 36 -12.03 8.77 -0.05
N GLY A 37 -11.57 9.93 -0.55
CA GLY A 37 -11.38 11.14 0.24
C GLY A 37 -10.09 11.18 1.08
N TYR A 38 -9.10 10.35 0.74
CA TYR A 38 -7.75 10.48 1.31
C TYR A 38 -6.97 11.57 0.60
N ASP A 39 -6.07 12.21 1.34
CA ASP A 39 -5.10 13.14 0.77
C ASP A 39 -3.80 12.40 0.48
N ILE A 40 -3.37 12.42 -0.77
CA ILE A 40 -2.04 11.98 -1.16
C ILE A 40 -1.15 13.20 -1.26
N ILE A 41 0.03 13.15 -0.64
CA ILE A 41 1.03 14.21 -0.79
C ILE A 41 1.39 14.33 -2.26
N SER A 42 1.28 15.54 -2.82
CA SER A 42 1.37 15.88 -4.26
C SER A 42 0.17 15.49 -5.14
N GLY A 43 -0.89 14.90 -4.58
CA GLY A 43 -2.15 14.58 -5.28
C GLY A 43 -2.14 13.27 -6.09
N GLY A 44 -1.04 12.52 -6.10
CA GLY A 44 -0.91 11.27 -6.84
C GLY A 44 0.50 10.67 -6.71
N THR A 45 0.95 9.95 -7.74
CA THR A 45 2.33 9.44 -7.82
C THR A 45 2.78 9.19 -9.26
N ASP A 46 4.06 9.48 -9.52
CA ASP A 46 4.75 9.19 -10.78
C ASP A 46 5.75 8.02 -10.64
N ASN A 47 5.79 7.36 -9.49
CA ASN A 47 6.75 6.29 -9.20
C ASN A 47 6.07 5.07 -8.54
N HIS A 48 6.80 4.33 -7.71
CA HIS A 48 6.38 3.06 -7.12
C HIS A 48 5.70 3.20 -5.74
N LEU A 49 5.62 4.41 -5.19
CA LEU A 49 5.09 4.67 -3.86
C LEU A 49 4.22 5.92 -3.80
N MET A 50 3.43 6.01 -2.74
CA MET A 50 2.66 7.21 -2.37
C MET A 50 2.76 7.45 -0.86
N LEU A 51 2.66 8.71 -0.48
CA LEU A 51 2.58 9.14 0.91
C LEU A 51 1.19 9.68 1.18
N ILE A 52 0.48 9.06 2.12
CA ILE A 52 -0.91 9.36 2.42
C ILE A 52 -0.98 10.11 3.75
N ASP A 53 -1.69 11.23 3.75
CA ASP A 53 -2.08 11.96 4.93
C ASP A 53 -3.41 11.39 5.47
N LEU A 54 -3.40 10.95 6.73
CA LEU A 54 -4.54 10.31 7.38
C LEU A 54 -5.33 11.28 8.26
N GLN A 55 -4.95 12.56 8.35
CA GLN A 55 -5.62 13.53 9.21
C GLN A 55 -7.11 13.67 8.90
N ARG A 56 -7.50 13.62 7.62
CA ARG A 56 -8.92 13.64 7.21
C ARG A 56 -9.72 12.44 7.69
N LYS A 57 -9.06 11.32 7.95
CA LYS A 57 -9.68 10.10 8.50
C LYS A 57 -9.63 10.09 10.03
N GLY A 58 -8.98 11.06 10.67
CA GLY A 58 -8.85 11.12 12.12
C GLY A 58 -7.95 10.02 12.71
N VAL A 59 -7.11 9.39 11.90
CA VAL A 59 -6.24 8.29 12.31
C VAL A 59 -4.78 8.72 12.24
N THR A 60 -3.96 8.32 13.22
CA THR A 60 -2.51 8.57 13.17
C THR A 60 -1.80 7.49 12.38
N GLY A 61 -0.59 7.79 11.87
CA GLY A 61 0.24 6.80 11.19
C GLY A 61 0.49 5.57 12.06
N LYS A 62 0.75 5.74 13.35
CA LYS A 62 0.93 4.64 14.31
C LYS A 62 -0.30 3.75 14.47
N VAL A 63 -1.50 4.34 14.54
CA VAL A 63 -2.74 3.54 14.62
C VAL A 63 -2.95 2.78 13.32
N ALA A 64 -2.83 3.45 12.17
CA ALA A 64 -2.96 2.84 10.85
C ALA A 64 -2.01 1.65 10.65
N ASP A 65 -0.72 1.83 10.97
CA ASP A 65 0.33 0.80 10.95
C ASP A 65 -0.07 -0.44 11.77
N HIS A 66 -0.68 -0.23 12.94
CA HIS A 66 -1.10 -1.29 13.82
C HIS A 66 -2.35 -2.04 13.31
N VAL A 67 -3.44 -1.32 13.00
CA VAL A 67 -4.74 -1.93 12.67
C VAL A 67 -4.72 -2.60 11.29
N LEU A 68 -3.99 -2.03 10.33
CA LEU A 68 -3.76 -2.67 9.04
C LEU A 68 -2.90 -3.92 9.20
N GLY A 69 -1.93 -3.91 10.12
CA GLY A 69 -1.16 -5.09 10.48
C GLY A 69 -2.03 -6.23 11.04
N GLN A 70 -3.04 -5.93 11.88
CA GLN A 70 -4.01 -6.92 12.34
C GLN A 70 -4.86 -7.50 11.20
N ALA A 71 -5.06 -6.72 10.14
CA ALA A 71 -5.74 -7.13 8.91
C ALA A 71 -4.81 -7.80 7.87
N ASP A 72 -3.58 -8.18 8.25
CA ASP A 72 -2.54 -8.73 7.35
C ASP A 72 -2.13 -7.82 6.18
N ILE A 73 -2.26 -6.50 6.35
CA ILE A 73 -1.82 -5.48 5.39
C ILE A 73 -0.65 -4.70 6.00
N THR A 74 0.57 -5.01 5.56
CA THR A 74 1.78 -4.35 6.06
C THR A 74 2.02 -3.01 5.37
N VAL A 75 2.05 -1.95 6.16
CA VAL A 75 2.43 -0.59 5.72
C VAL A 75 3.56 -0.04 6.59
N ASN A 76 3.90 1.23 6.42
CA ASN A 76 4.84 1.92 7.27
C ASN A 76 4.28 3.30 7.63
N LYS A 77 4.15 3.59 8.92
CA LYS A 77 3.90 4.98 9.38
C LYS A 77 5.02 5.89 8.89
N ASN A 78 4.65 7.06 8.40
CA ASN A 78 5.60 7.99 7.81
C ASN A 78 5.15 9.43 8.10
N MET A 79 6.12 10.31 8.38
CA MET A 79 5.80 11.73 8.55
C MET A 79 5.32 12.34 7.24
N ILE A 80 4.47 13.35 7.34
CA ILE A 80 4.04 14.17 6.20
C ILE A 80 4.73 15.55 6.23
N PRO A 81 4.67 16.36 5.15
CA PRO A 81 5.14 17.74 5.22
C PRO A 81 4.44 18.52 6.34
N PHE A 82 5.21 19.21 7.16
CA PHE A 82 4.71 19.97 8.32
C PHE A 82 3.89 19.12 9.31
N ASP A 83 4.29 17.86 9.53
CA ASP A 83 3.58 16.92 10.39
C ASP A 83 3.35 17.49 11.82
N PRO A 84 2.09 17.57 12.29
CA PRO A 84 1.79 18.00 13.66
C PRO A 84 2.08 16.93 14.70
N GLN A 85 2.24 15.66 14.29
CA GLN A 85 2.51 14.54 15.19
C GLN A 85 4.01 14.34 15.38
N PRO A 86 4.47 13.86 16.56
CA PRO A 86 5.86 13.54 16.77
C PRO A 86 6.29 12.34 15.90
N PRO A 87 7.60 12.17 15.61
CA PRO A 87 8.10 11.12 14.71
C PRO A 87 7.68 9.69 15.08
N MET A 88 7.45 9.40 16.37
CA MET A 88 7.02 8.07 16.83
C MET A 88 5.53 7.77 16.56
N THR A 89 4.73 8.80 16.28
CA THR A 89 3.31 8.71 15.99
C THR A 89 3.06 8.89 14.50
N ALA A 90 3.56 10.00 13.92
CA ALA A 90 3.33 10.45 12.54
C ALA A 90 1.85 10.63 12.14
N SER A 91 1.59 11.49 11.16
CA SER A 91 0.23 11.73 10.64
C SER A 91 -0.11 10.91 9.39
N GLY A 92 0.86 10.20 8.79
CA GLY A 92 0.66 9.51 7.52
C GLY A 92 1.20 8.09 7.48
N ILE A 93 0.99 7.46 6.32
CA ILE A 93 1.54 6.15 5.95
C ILE A 93 2.14 6.21 4.55
N ARG A 94 3.19 5.41 4.33
CA ARG A 94 3.81 5.23 3.02
C ARG A 94 3.51 3.83 2.50
N ILE A 95 3.05 3.76 1.26
CA ILE A 95 2.68 2.51 0.58
C ILE A 95 3.41 2.44 -0.75
N GLY A 96 3.89 1.26 -1.12
CA GLY A 96 4.47 1.01 -2.44
C GLY A 96 4.01 -0.32 -3.03
N THR A 97 4.05 -0.42 -4.35
CA THR A 97 3.40 -1.52 -5.09
C THR A 97 4.38 -2.57 -5.63
N ALA A 98 5.70 -2.34 -5.52
CA ALA A 98 6.71 -3.23 -6.10
C ALA A 98 6.57 -4.69 -5.64
N ALA A 99 6.45 -4.92 -4.32
CA ALA A 99 6.38 -6.28 -3.76
C ALA A 99 5.14 -7.06 -4.25
N VAL A 100 3.96 -6.44 -4.24
CA VAL A 100 2.72 -7.09 -4.71
C VAL A 100 2.72 -7.27 -6.23
N THR A 101 3.32 -6.33 -6.97
CA THR A 101 3.47 -6.45 -8.43
C THR A 101 4.37 -7.63 -8.81
N THR A 102 5.44 -7.89 -8.05
CA THR A 102 6.29 -9.08 -8.22
C THR A 102 5.50 -10.38 -8.06
N ARG A 103 4.46 -10.37 -7.19
CA ARG A 103 3.56 -11.52 -7.02
C ARG A 103 2.50 -11.64 -8.11
N GLY A 104 2.40 -10.68 -9.02
CA GLY A 104 1.50 -10.71 -10.18
C GLY A 104 0.31 -9.76 -10.12
N PHE A 105 0.24 -8.87 -9.13
CA PHE A 105 -0.86 -7.91 -9.00
C PHE A 105 -1.01 -7.01 -10.23
N LYS A 106 -2.27 -6.71 -10.55
CA LYS A 106 -2.70 -5.70 -11.52
C LYS A 106 -3.45 -4.57 -10.83
N GLU A 107 -3.85 -3.58 -11.63
CA GLU A 107 -4.48 -2.34 -11.19
C GLU A 107 -5.70 -2.60 -10.31
N ASP A 108 -6.59 -3.52 -10.72
CA ASP A 108 -7.81 -3.86 -9.97
C ASP A 108 -7.51 -4.56 -8.65
N ASP A 109 -6.45 -5.38 -8.58
CA ASP A 109 -6.02 -5.99 -7.32
C ASP A 109 -5.54 -4.93 -6.32
N CYS A 110 -4.83 -3.91 -6.82
CA CYS A 110 -4.39 -2.78 -6.02
C CYS A 110 -5.58 -1.93 -5.53
N ARG A 111 -6.60 -1.70 -6.37
CA ARG A 111 -7.84 -1.03 -5.94
C ARG A 111 -8.58 -1.82 -4.86
N GLN A 112 -8.62 -3.14 -4.99
CA GLN A 112 -9.24 -4.01 -3.97
C GLN A 112 -8.52 -3.92 -2.62
N VAL A 113 -7.18 -3.91 -2.62
CA VAL A 113 -6.41 -3.70 -1.39
C VAL A 113 -6.71 -2.33 -0.79
N THR A 114 -6.75 -1.27 -1.60
CA THR A 114 -7.14 0.07 -1.12
C THR A 114 -8.52 0.07 -0.47
N ALA A 115 -9.50 -0.65 -1.04
CA ALA A 115 -10.83 -0.76 -0.47
C ALA A 115 -10.83 -1.41 0.92
N TRP A 116 -10.04 -2.48 1.11
CA TRP A 116 -9.86 -3.09 2.43
C TRP A 116 -9.14 -2.18 3.41
N MET A 117 -8.13 -1.44 2.95
CA MET A 117 -7.45 -0.46 3.78
C MET A 117 -8.41 0.62 4.27
N ASP A 118 -9.29 1.13 3.41
CA ASP A 118 -10.31 2.10 3.79
C ASP A 118 -11.35 1.53 4.76
N GLU A 119 -11.79 0.28 4.58
CA GLU A 119 -12.71 -0.39 5.52
C GLU A 119 -12.13 -0.46 6.94
N VAL A 120 -10.86 -0.88 7.06
CA VAL A 120 -10.13 -0.98 8.34
C VAL A 120 -9.85 0.41 8.93
N LEU A 121 -9.37 1.36 8.14
CA LEU A 121 -9.02 2.71 8.62
C LEU A 121 -10.25 3.53 9.00
N SER A 122 -11.42 3.23 8.44
CA SER A 122 -12.69 3.87 8.82
C SER A 122 -13.26 3.31 10.13
N HIS A 123 -12.80 2.12 10.56
CA HIS A 123 -13.23 1.46 11.80
C HIS A 123 -12.01 0.93 12.58
N PRO A 124 -11.09 1.82 13.01
CA PRO A 124 -9.81 1.41 13.57
C PRO A 124 -9.93 0.61 14.87
N ASP A 125 -11.03 0.74 15.60
CA ASP A 125 -11.29 0.02 16.86
C ASP A 125 -12.15 -1.25 16.67
N ASP A 126 -12.55 -1.59 15.44
CA ASP A 126 -13.37 -2.77 15.15
C ASP A 126 -12.51 -3.98 14.77
N GLU A 127 -12.19 -4.81 15.77
CA GLU A 127 -11.45 -6.05 15.58
C GLU A 127 -12.17 -7.06 14.68
N THR A 128 -13.50 -7.01 14.61
CA THR A 128 -14.28 -7.91 13.75
C THR A 128 -14.04 -7.58 12.28
N ILE A 129 -14.00 -6.29 11.94
CA ILE A 129 -13.64 -5.83 10.59
C ILE A 129 -12.20 -6.20 10.25
N GLN A 130 -11.26 -6.00 11.17
CA GLN A 130 -9.85 -6.36 10.97
C GLN A 130 -9.69 -7.86 10.67
N GLN A 131 -10.35 -8.73 11.45
CA GLN A 131 -10.32 -10.18 11.21
C GLN A 131 -10.98 -10.59 9.90
N LYS A 132 -12.14 -10.00 9.57
CA LYS A 132 -12.83 -10.25 8.30
C LYS A 132 -11.93 -9.90 7.11
N VAL A 133 -11.28 -8.73 7.16
CA VAL A 133 -10.35 -8.29 6.12
C VAL A 133 -9.11 -9.19 6.09
N SER A 134 -8.53 -9.57 7.23
CA SER A 134 -7.41 -10.53 7.30
C SER A 134 -7.71 -11.83 6.57
N VAL A 135 -8.90 -12.42 6.79
CA VAL A 135 -9.33 -13.65 6.11
C VAL A 135 -9.42 -13.43 4.59
N ALA A 136 -10.05 -12.34 4.16
CA ALA A 136 -10.19 -12.00 2.75
C ALA A 136 -8.82 -11.77 2.08
N VAL A 137 -7.90 -11.07 2.75
CA VAL A 137 -6.53 -10.85 2.29
C VAL A 137 -5.79 -12.17 2.13
N LYS A 138 -5.86 -13.08 3.13
CA LYS A 138 -5.21 -14.40 3.05
C LYS A 138 -5.72 -15.22 1.88
N GLU A 139 -7.04 -15.28 1.69
CA GLU A 139 -7.65 -15.98 0.56
C GLU A 139 -7.21 -15.37 -0.78
N PHE A 140 -7.25 -14.04 -0.88
CA PHE A 140 -6.87 -13.30 -2.07
C PHE A 140 -5.40 -13.52 -2.45
N MET A 141 -4.50 -13.48 -1.46
CA MET A 141 -3.08 -13.73 -1.64
C MET A 141 -2.78 -15.18 -2.02
N GLY A 142 -3.66 -16.14 -1.69
CA GLY A 142 -3.54 -17.54 -2.09
C GLY A 142 -3.64 -17.77 -3.61
N ARG A 143 -4.19 -16.80 -4.35
CA ARG A 143 -4.29 -16.83 -5.82
C ARG A 143 -2.96 -16.49 -6.52
N PHE A 144 -1.99 -15.96 -5.78
CA PHE A 144 -0.72 -15.48 -6.33
C PHE A 144 0.44 -16.34 -5.83
N PRO A 145 1.39 -16.72 -6.70
CA PRO A 145 2.52 -17.54 -6.29
C PRO A 145 3.32 -16.87 -5.16
N LEU A 146 3.77 -17.70 -4.20
CA LEU A 146 4.95 -17.43 -3.40
C LEU A 146 6.09 -18.07 -4.21
N TYR A 147 7.06 -17.25 -4.64
CA TYR A 147 8.14 -17.57 -5.58
C TYR A 147 8.72 -18.98 -5.40
#